data_AF-A0A1E4S5S6-F1
#
_entry.id   AF-A0A1E4S5S6-F1
#
_cell.length_a   1.000
_cell.length_b   1.000
_cell.length_c   1.000
_cell.angle_alpha   90.00
_cell.angle_beta   90.00
_cell.angle_gamma   90.00
#
_symmetry.space_group_name_H-M   'P 1'
#
loop_
_entity.id
_entity.type
_entity.pdbx_description
1 polymer ?
#
loop_
_entity_poly.entity_id
_entity_poly.type
_entity_poly.pdbx_seq_one_letter_code
_entity_poly.pdbx_strand_id
1 'polypeptide(L)'
;CSNCGTTKTPLWRRAPDGSLICNACGLYYRANNCHRPINLKRPPHVVTHLENVAIACSNCGTTVTPLWRRDDNGDTICNACGLYYRLHGSYRPSKLKRGIIKRRRR
;
A
#
# COMPACT_ATOMS: atom_id res chain seq x y z
N CYS A 1 -14.66 -14.02 4.85
CA CYS A 1 -13.55 -13.93 5.82
C CYS A 1 -14.05 -14.46 7.14
N SER A 2 -13.49 -15.56 7.64
CA SER A 2 -13.99 -16.20 8.87
C SER A 2 -13.84 -15.33 10.13
N ASN A 3 -12.91 -14.37 10.15
CA ASN A 3 -12.73 -13.45 11.28
C ASN A 3 -13.70 -12.24 11.22
N CYS A 4 -13.60 -11.39 10.20
CA CYS A 4 -14.35 -10.11 10.19
C CYS A 4 -15.64 -10.11 9.33
N GLY A 5 -15.98 -11.22 8.68
CA GLY A 5 -17.17 -11.35 7.85
C GLY A 5 -17.10 -10.67 6.47
N THR A 6 -16.01 -9.97 6.11
CA THR A 6 -15.94 -9.34 4.78
C THR A 6 -16.00 -10.37 3.65
N THR A 7 -16.75 -10.03 2.59
CA THR A 7 -16.91 -10.82 1.37
C THR A 7 -15.98 -10.34 0.23
N LYS A 8 -15.39 -9.15 0.37
CA LYS A 8 -14.50 -8.56 -0.64
C LYS A 8 -13.13 -8.28 -0.04
N THR A 9 -12.08 -8.72 -0.70
CA THR A 9 -10.70 -8.44 -0.29
C THR A 9 -9.76 -8.55 -1.49
N PRO A 10 -8.69 -7.74 -1.58
CA PRO A 10 -7.75 -7.82 -2.70
C PRO A 10 -6.91 -9.10 -2.73
N LEU A 11 -6.85 -9.84 -1.63
CA LEU A 11 -6.14 -11.12 -1.54
C LEU A 11 -6.72 -11.96 -0.40
N TRP A 12 -7.08 -13.20 -0.68
CA TRP A 12 -7.46 -14.18 0.34
C TRP A 12 -6.21 -14.84 0.94
N ARG A 13 -6.22 -15.06 2.25
CA ARG A 13 -5.13 -15.70 3.01
C ARG A 13 -5.70 -16.88 3.80
N ARG A 14 -4.83 -17.83 4.15
CA ARG A 14 -5.15 -18.95 5.06
C ARG A 14 -4.55 -18.67 6.44
N ALA A 15 -5.33 -18.85 7.49
CA ALA A 15 -4.86 -18.85 8.87
C ALA A 15 -4.20 -20.20 9.23
N PRO A 16 -3.50 -20.31 10.39
CA PRO A 16 -2.85 -21.56 10.81
C PRO A 16 -3.82 -22.75 11.00
N ASP A 17 -5.06 -22.46 11.37
CA ASP A 17 -6.16 -23.43 11.47
C ASP A 17 -6.77 -23.82 10.10
N GLY A 18 -6.22 -23.28 9.00
CA GLY A 18 -6.71 -23.50 7.63
C GLY A 18 -7.88 -22.60 7.23
N SER A 19 -8.41 -21.77 8.12
CA SER A 19 -9.57 -20.92 7.84
C SER A 19 -9.26 -19.80 6.82
N LEU A 20 -10.25 -19.46 5.99
CA LEU A 20 -10.11 -18.46 4.93
C LEU A 20 -10.36 -17.04 5.47
N ILE A 21 -9.31 -16.25 5.56
CA ILE A 21 -9.33 -14.88 6.10
C ILE A 21 -8.94 -13.83 5.04
N CYS A 22 -9.44 -12.61 5.19
CA CYS A 22 -9.14 -11.52 4.26
C CYS A 22 -7.71 -10.99 4.42
N ASN A 23 -7.22 -10.23 3.44
CA ASN A 23 -5.86 -9.66 3.48
C ASN A 23 -5.59 -8.88 4.77
N ALA A 24 -6.55 -8.07 5.21
CA ALA A 24 -6.41 -7.26 6.43
C ALA A 24 -6.33 -8.11 7.71
N CYS A 25 -7.15 -9.16 7.81
CA CYS A 25 -7.12 -10.06 8.97
C CYS A 25 -5.84 -10.89 9.01
N GLY A 26 -5.37 -11.37 7.85
CA GLY A 26 -4.14 -12.17 7.80
C GLY A 26 -2.87 -11.35 8.05
N LEU A 27 -2.79 -10.12 7.55
CA LEU A 27 -1.68 -9.23 7.87
C LEU A 27 -1.67 -8.85 9.36
N TYR A 28 -2.84 -8.64 9.96
CA TYR A 28 -2.93 -8.36 11.40
C TYR A 28 -2.47 -9.55 12.24
N TYR A 29 -2.94 -10.76 11.92
CA TYR A 29 -2.54 -11.98 12.61
C TYR A 29 -1.03 -12.21 12.50
N ARG A 30 -0.43 -12.01 11.32
CA ARG A 30 1.02 -12.16 11.13
C ARG A 30 1.84 -11.16 11.95
N ALA A 31 1.33 -9.94 12.16
CA ALA A 31 2.05 -8.89 12.89
C ALA A 31 1.90 -8.99 14.41
N ASN A 32 0.74 -9.46 14.90
CA ASN A 32 0.39 -9.42 16.33
C ASN A 32 0.17 -10.80 16.95
N ASN A 33 0.29 -11.86 16.15
CA ASN A 33 0.01 -13.24 16.52
C ASN A 33 -1.38 -13.47 17.15
N CYS A 34 -2.34 -12.58 16.88
CA CYS A 34 -3.69 -12.62 17.42
C CYS A 34 -4.73 -12.20 16.38
N HIS A 35 -6.00 -12.60 16.59
CA HIS A 35 -7.08 -12.26 15.67
C HIS A 35 -7.40 -10.77 15.69
N ARG A 36 -7.60 -10.20 14.49
CA ARG A 36 -7.97 -8.79 14.32
C ARG A 36 -9.27 -8.47 15.07
N PRO A 37 -9.28 -7.48 15.99
CA PRO A 37 -10.50 -7.07 16.67
C PRO A 37 -11.53 -6.56 15.65
N ILE A 38 -12.76 -7.06 15.75
CA ILE A 38 -13.81 -6.87 14.73
C ILE A 38 -14.43 -5.47 14.82
N ASN A 39 -14.34 -4.81 15.98
CA ASN A 39 -14.78 -3.42 16.19
C ASN A 39 -13.90 -2.39 15.45
N LEU A 40 -12.72 -2.78 14.94
CA LEU A 40 -11.89 -1.96 14.05
C LEU A 40 -12.29 -2.11 12.57
N LYS A 41 -13.56 -2.41 12.27
CA LYS A 41 -14.08 -2.21 10.91
C LYS A 41 -14.02 -0.72 10.61
N ARG A 42 -12.88 -0.27 10.06
CA ARG A 42 -12.78 1.04 9.45
C ARG A 42 -13.95 1.14 8.47
N PRO A 43 -14.75 2.21 8.53
CA PRO A 43 -15.73 2.44 7.49
C PRO A 43 -14.99 2.36 6.14
N PRO A 44 -15.65 1.85 5.08
CA PRO A 44 -15.06 1.88 3.76
C PRO A 44 -14.52 3.29 3.55
N HIS A 45 -13.21 3.41 3.28
CA HIS A 45 -12.60 4.68 2.92
C HIS A 45 -13.25 5.07 1.60
N VAL A 46 -14.37 5.78 1.70
CA VAL A 46 -14.94 6.52 0.58
C VAL A 46 -13.85 7.52 0.27
N VAL A 47 -13.11 7.27 -0.81
CA VAL A 47 -12.14 8.24 -1.30
C VAL A 47 -12.99 9.40 -1.78
N THR A 48 -13.26 10.36 -0.89
CA THR A 48 -13.81 11.64 -1.26
C THR A 48 -12.78 12.25 -2.20
N HIS A 49 -13.05 12.17 -3.50
CA HIS A 49 -12.33 12.88 -4.54
C HIS A 49 -12.59 14.38 -4.34
N LEU A 50 -12.03 14.95 -3.27
CA LEU A 50 -11.99 16.39 -3.08
C LEU A 50 -10.88 16.90 -3.98
N GLU A 51 -11.29 17.54 -5.06
CA GLU A 51 -10.58 18.48 -5.92
C GLU A 51 -9.14 18.14 -6.35
N ASN A 52 -8.97 18.14 -7.66
CA ASN A 52 -7.91 17.53 -8.44
C ASN A 52 -6.57 18.27 -8.34
N VAL A 53 -6.03 18.48 -7.13
CA VAL A 53 -4.62 18.87 -6.98
C VAL A 53 -3.80 17.67 -7.45
N ALA A 54 -3.18 17.81 -8.62
CA ALA A 54 -2.38 16.76 -9.23
C ALA A 54 -1.18 16.43 -8.31
N ILE A 55 -1.34 15.41 -7.46
CA ILE A 55 -0.27 14.91 -6.61
C ILE A 55 0.87 14.43 -7.50
N ALA A 56 2.05 15.02 -7.33
CA ALA A 56 3.26 14.66 -8.04
C ALA A 56 4.37 14.30 -7.06
N CYS A 57 5.23 13.37 -7.45
CA CYS A 57 6.39 12.97 -6.66
C CYS A 57 7.41 14.11 -6.58
N SER A 58 7.78 14.56 -5.38
CA SER A 58 8.78 15.63 -5.19
C SER A 58 10.15 15.30 -5.79
N ASN A 59 10.53 14.02 -5.87
CA ASN A 59 11.83 13.62 -6.42
C ASN A 59 11.86 13.47 -7.95
N CYS A 60 10.79 13.01 -8.60
CA CYS A 60 10.82 12.68 -10.04
C CYS A 60 9.65 13.21 -10.85
N GLY A 61 8.73 13.95 -10.23
CA GLY A 61 7.57 14.59 -10.86
C GLY A 61 6.54 13.62 -11.45
N THR A 62 6.62 12.31 -11.19
CA THR A 62 5.57 11.40 -11.66
C THR A 62 4.27 11.68 -10.91
N THR A 63 3.18 11.78 -11.65
CA THR A 63 1.81 11.93 -11.12
C THR A 63 1.09 10.59 -11.00
N VAL A 64 1.73 9.50 -11.42
CA VAL A 64 1.15 8.15 -11.43
C VAL A 64 2.08 7.20 -10.70
N THR A 65 1.58 6.58 -9.64
CA THR A 65 2.33 5.56 -8.90
C THR A 65 1.36 4.57 -8.25
N PRO A 66 1.72 3.28 -8.12
CA PRO A 66 0.83 2.31 -7.46
C PRO A 66 0.72 2.51 -5.94
N LEU A 67 1.62 3.30 -5.34
CA LEU A 67 1.61 3.63 -3.92
C LEU A 67 2.37 4.94 -3.69
N TRP A 68 1.70 5.93 -3.12
CA TRP A 68 2.36 7.13 -2.61
C TRP A 68 3.04 6.84 -1.28
N ARG A 69 4.24 7.38 -1.09
CA ARG A 69 5.04 7.31 0.14
C ARG A 69 5.33 8.72 0.63
N ARG A 70 5.74 8.84 1.89
CA ARG A 70 6.38 10.05 2.43
C ARG A 70 7.84 9.76 2.73
N ASP A 71 8.71 10.72 2.46
CA ASP A 71 10.09 10.68 2.95
C ASP A 71 10.19 11.21 4.38
N ASP A 72 11.43 11.32 4.87
CA ASP A 72 11.73 11.76 6.24
C ASP A 72 11.37 13.24 6.46
N ASN A 73 11.32 14.05 5.39
CA ASN A 73 10.88 15.44 5.43
C ASN A 73 9.35 15.59 5.35
N GLY A 74 8.64 14.49 5.09
CA GLY A 74 7.20 14.47 4.90
C GLY A 74 6.75 14.72 3.46
N ASP A 75 7.68 14.86 2.52
CA ASP A 75 7.38 15.12 1.11
C ASP A 75 6.75 13.90 0.44
N THR A 76 5.78 14.15 -0.44
CA THR A 76 5.09 13.08 -1.15
C THR A 76 5.96 12.56 -2.30
N ILE A 77 6.38 11.30 -2.21
CA ILE A 77 7.22 10.66 -3.22
C ILE A 77 6.57 9.38 -3.75
N CYS A 78 6.91 9.00 -4.99
CA CYS A 78 6.38 7.79 -5.60
C CYS A 78 6.99 6.53 -4.98
N ASN A 79 6.32 5.38 -5.15
CA ASN A 79 6.78 4.10 -4.62
C ASN A 79 8.23 3.79 -5.01
N ALA A 80 8.62 4.05 -6.26
CA ALA A 80 9.94 3.73 -6.75
C ALA A 80 11.04 4.63 -6.19
N CYS A 81 10.76 5.93 -5.96
CA CYS A 81 11.72 6.84 -5.32
C CYS A 81 11.91 6.48 -3.85
N GLY A 82 10.83 6.20 -3.12
CA GLY A 82 10.94 5.83 -1.70
C GLY A 82 11.60 4.47 -1.47
N LEU A 83 11.36 3.50 -2.35
CA LEU A 83 12.08 2.22 -2.29
C LEU A 83 13.57 2.37 -2.63
N TYR A 84 13.92 3.19 -3.62
CA TYR A 84 15.32 3.45 -3.97
C TYR A 84 16.07 4.11 -2.81
N TYR A 85 15.50 5.17 -2.23
CA TYR A 85 16.12 5.87 -1.09
C TYR A 85 16.35 4.94 0.10
N ARG A 86 15.35 4.10 0.44
CA ARG A 86 15.49 3.13 1.53
C ARG A 86 16.59 2.09 1.31
N LEU A 87 16.85 1.71 0.06
CA LEU A 87 17.85 0.70 -0.30
C LEU A 87 19.26 1.29 -0.45
N HIS A 88 19.37 2.54 -0.91
CA HIS A 88 20.64 3.14 -1.33
C HIS A 88 21.06 4.38 -0.53
N GLY A 89 20.22 4.87 0.39
CA GLY A 89 20.47 6.07 1.19
C GLY A 89 20.56 7.37 0.37
N SER A 90 20.16 7.35 -0.90
CA SER A 90 20.30 8.49 -1.82
C SER A 90 19.09 8.63 -2.74
N TYR A 91 18.87 9.84 -3.26
CA TYR A 91 17.75 10.13 -4.16
C TYR A 91 17.86 9.37 -5.48
N ARG A 92 16.71 8.95 -6.02
CA ARG A 92 16.66 8.17 -7.25
C ARG A 92 17.08 9.04 -8.45
N PRO A 93 18.14 8.66 -9.19
CA PRO A 93 18.58 9.45 -10.34
C PRO A 93 17.57 9.38 -11.49
N SER A 94 17.40 10.50 -12.20
CA SER A 94 16.42 10.67 -13.28
C SER A 94 16.57 9.65 -14.41
N LYS A 95 17.80 9.20 -14.70
CA LYS A 95 18.11 8.17 -15.72
C LYS A 95 17.38 6.85 -15.49
N LEU A 96 16.99 6.55 -14.25
CA LEU A 96 16.28 5.31 -13.90
C LEU A 96 14.76 5.43 -14.02
N LYS A 97 14.21 6.63 -14.26
CA LYS A 97 12.76 6.85 -14.43
C LYS A 97 12.30 6.18 -15.74
N ARG A 98 11.20 5.45 -15.68
CA ARG A 98 10.56 4.82 -16.86
C ARG A 98 9.19 5.44 -17.06
N GLY A 99 8.77 5.64 -18.31
CA GLY A 99 7.46 6.20 -18.66
C GLY A 99 6.29 5.23 -18.44
N ILE A 100 6.54 3.91 -18.44
CA ILE A 100 5.49 2.88 -18.37
C ILE A 100 5.62 2.08 -17.07
N ILE A 101 4.50 1.95 -16.34
CA ILE A 101 4.40 1.12 -15.13
C ILE A 101 4.09 -0.33 -15.54
N LYS A 102 5.06 -1.24 -15.38
CA LYS A 102 4.87 -2.68 -15.64
C LYS A 102 4.20 -3.38 -14.46
N ARG A 103 3.09 -4.08 -14.70
CA ARG A 103 2.44 -4.96 -13.71
C ARG A 103 3.16 -6.31 -13.67
N ARG A 104 3.46 -6.81 -12.47
CA ARG A 104 3.98 -8.19 -12.26
C ARG A 104 2.79 -9.11 -11.94
N ARG A 105 2.81 -10.35 -12.46
CA ARG A 105 1.90 -11.41 -11.98
C ARG A 105 2.25 -11.72 -10.52
N ARG A 106 1.23 -11.89 -9.70
CA ARG A 106 1.34 -12.24 -8.28
C ARG A 106 0.88 -13.66 -8.08
#